data_AF-A0A952K002-F1
#
_entry.id   AF-A0A952K002-F1
#
_cell.length_a   1.000
_cell.length_b   1.000
_cell.length_c   1.000
_cell.angle_alpha   90.00
_cell.angle_beta   90.00
_cell.angle_gamma   90.00
#
_symmetry.space_group_name_H-M   'P 1'
#
loop_
_entity.id
_entity.type
_entity.pdbx_description
1 polymer ?
#
loop_
_entity_poly.entity_id
_entity_poly.type
_entity_poly.pdbx_seq_one_letter_code
_entity_poly.pdbx_strand_id
1 'polypeptide(L)'
;MKNFYFLLLILFFFLNSCVGSDGLMEDSSPKTIFNYDYGNTVSRNFYGSVKDRSGNAVSGAVVSIGPSTGQTNNQGFFLLKNISVKEKFVYVKVKKSGYIDASEVLIATPGNNRINVMMIPATTTATVVTGSPSTVSLPNGAKLKFGGSFKDANGNAYSGNVNVALFHLKPSDTYYNETGPGNIVGADTVGNPLALHSYGMIHVQLTGSAGQQLQLATGQPAEITIPMDATQASTAPAVIPLWSFDEEMGIWKQEGSATKSGNFYIAQVSHFSWWHLSYPDPLATLSVTVQTPANQPFAGLLVVINSSHAVATDNMGVAAGFVPANQPLVYQITDLCHTVLHSQNIGPFAPGSSNTFSATVSTPNAVIVEGTLKDCSGNDVTDGMVSLSSPNYGFINPNLQLVTGGSFSVATALPCNPGAQFQLTGYDFTNSQQSPTVIFTATPPTTNVGILITCNPVTEFISYQIDSQTPIVCQGNLIASWSPNGTFIYSQGLNYFSFAYPNAILYTGMVLNSNFSLGLPAASPTPGYAGISVDANLPGNNLTFQVNNWGPVGTYVDFTLSGTYMDTSVSPAVLRTITGTGHVLRTY
;
A
#
# COMPACT_ATOMS: atom_id res chain seq x y z
N MET A 1 38.49 33.74 -61.33
CA MET A 1 37.99 34.50 -60.15
C MET A 1 37.87 33.51 -59.00
N LYS A 2 38.94 33.41 -58.21
CA LYS A 2 39.00 33.76 -56.76
C LYS A 2 38.40 32.70 -55.82
N ASN A 3 39.29 31.78 -55.42
CA ASN A 3 39.56 31.28 -54.07
C ASN A 3 38.42 31.36 -53.03
N PHE A 4 37.81 30.22 -52.68
CA PHE A 4 37.22 30.00 -51.35
C PHE A 4 36.92 28.51 -51.04
N TYR A 5 37.88 27.59 -51.22
CA TYR A 5 37.72 26.17 -50.85
C TYR A 5 38.94 25.59 -50.14
N PHE A 6 39.50 26.33 -49.17
CA PHE A 6 40.60 25.81 -48.35
C PHE A 6 40.52 26.28 -46.88
N LEU A 7 39.31 26.26 -46.30
CA LEU A 7 39.12 26.54 -44.87
C LEU A 7 37.93 25.79 -44.25
N LEU A 8 37.76 24.51 -44.59
CA LEU A 8 36.75 23.65 -43.94
C LEU A 8 37.19 22.19 -43.86
N LEU A 9 38.47 21.94 -43.54
CA LEU A 9 38.98 20.58 -43.31
C LEU A 9 39.93 20.45 -42.10
N ILE A 10 39.85 21.38 -41.14
CA ILE A 10 40.56 21.30 -39.86
C ILE A 10 39.66 21.88 -38.76
N LEU A 11 38.55 21.20 -38.45
CA LEU A 11 37.84 21.39 -37.17
C LEU A 11 36.88 20.21 -36.90
N PHE A 12 37.35 18.97 -36.99
CA PHE A 12 36.56 17.80 -36.54
C PHE A 12 37.42 16.67 -35.95
N PHE A 13 38.52 17.03 -35.30
CA PHE A 13 39.31 16.13 -34.46
C PHE A 13 39.73 16.90 -33.23
N PHE A 14 38.94 16.80 -32.15
CA PHE A 14 39.36 16.86 -30.74
C PHE A 14 38.10 16.82 -29.86
N LEU A 15 37.48 15.65 -29.73
CA LEU A 15 36.76 15.25 -28.51
C LEU A 15 36.78 13.72 -28.44
N ASN A 16 37.79 13.19 -27.75
CA ASN A 16 37.80 11.82 -27.25
C ASN A 16 38.20 11.88 -25.77
N SER A 17 37.60 10.98 -24.99
CA SER A 17 37.84 10.64 -23.57
C SER A 17 37.12 11.46 -22.48
N CYS A 18 35.92 11.01 -22.15
CA CYS A 18 35.66 10.48 -20.82
C CYS A 18 34.62 9.37 -20.97
N VAL A 19 35.13 8.15 -21.22
CA VAL A 19 34.36 6.94 -20.92
C VAL A 19 34.37 6.86 -19.39
N GLY A 20 33.29 7.33 -18.77
CA GLY A 20 32.94 6.88 -17.43
C GLY A 20 32.74 5.38 -17.53
N SER A 21 33.64 4.61 -16.94
CA SER A 21 33.50 3.17 -16.79
C SER A 21 32.40 2.90 -15.76
N ASP A 22 31.16 3.16 -16.13
CA ASP A 22 30.02 2.59 -15.44
C ASP A 22 29.87 1.17 -15.98
N GLY A 23 30.69 0.27 -15.43
CA GLY A 23 30.38 -1.15 -15.41
C GLY A 23 29.13 -1.35 -14.56
N LEU A 24 27.98 -0.92 -15.08
CA LEU A 24 26.71 -1.46 -14.66
C LEU A 24 26.72 -2.90 -15.17
N MET A 25 26.88 -3.85 -14.26
CA MET A 25 26.44 -5.20 -14.52
C MET A 25 24.97 -5.08 -14.94
N GLU A 26 24.68 -5.31 -16.22
CA GLU A 26 23.32 -5.61 -16.65
C GLU A 26 22.85 -6.77 -15.77
N ASP A 27 21.90 -6.49 -14.89
CA ASP A 27 21.05 -7.52 -14.31
C ASP A 27 20.39 -8.22 -15.51
N SER A 28 20.93 -9.37 -15.89
CA SER A 28 20.52 -10.16 -17.04
C SER A 28 19.21 -10.92 -16.77
N SER A 29 18.34 -10.36 -15.93
CA SER A 29 16.96 -10.80 -15.78
C SER A 29 16.20 -10.36 -17.03
N PRO A 30 15.65 -11.27 -17.85
CA PRO A 30 14.92 -10.89 -19.06
C PRO A 30 13.75 -10.00 -18.66
N LYS A 31 13.84 -8.72 -19.03
CA LYS A 31 12.82 -7.71 -18.75
C LYS A 31 11.47 -8.23 -19.21
N THR A 32 10.51 -8.27 -18.31
CA THR A 32 9.14 -8.70 -18.62
C THR A 32 8.61 -7.77 -19.72
N ILE A 33 8.10 -8.36 -20.80
CA ILE A 33 7.43 -7.59 -21.87
C ILE A 33 5.94 -7.62 -21.56
N PHE A 34 5.28 -6.47 -21.60
CA PHE A 34 3.84 -6.39 -21.40
C PHE A 34 3.19 -5.49 -22.45
N ASN A 35 2.63 -6.12 -23.47
CA ASN A 35 2.04 -5.48 -24.64
C ASN A 35 0.59 -5.08 -24.35
N TYR A 36 0.41 -4.14 -23.42
CA TYR A 36 -0.90 -3.66 -22.98
C TYR A 36 -1.13 -2.19 -23.36
N ASP A 37 -2.36 -1.87 -23.76
CA ASP A 37 -2.78 -0.48 -23.95
C ASP A 37 -3.13 0.14 -22.59
N TYR A 38 -2.20 0.93 -22.05
CA TYR A 38 -2.35 1.66 -20.79
C TYR A 38 -3.39 2.79 -20.86
N GLY A 39 -3.86 3.17 -22.05
CA GLY A 39 -4.83 4.25 -22.24
C GLY A 39 -4.24 5.66 -22.10
N ASN A 40 -5.12 6.64 -21.94
CA ASN A 40 -4.72 8.04 -21.85
C ASN A 40 -4.13 8.39 -20.49
N THR A 41 -3.32 9.45 -20.46
CA THR A 41 -2.88 10.04 -19.21
C THR A 41 -4.00 10.91 -18.65
N VAL A 42 -4.40 10.66 -17.40
CA VAL A 42 -5.50 11.36 -16.73
C VAL A 42 -5.10 11.74 -15.30
N SER A 43 -5.72 12.78 -14.75
CA SER A 43 -5.58 13.16 -13.34
C SER A 43 -6.74 12.57 -12.53
N ARG A 44 -6.42 11.85 -11.44
CA ARG A 44 -7.40 11.18 -10.58
C ARG A 44 -7.05 11.29 -9.10
N ASN A 45 -8.07 11.15 -8.27
CA ASN A 45 -7.91 11.02 -6.82
C ASN A 45 -7.95 9.55 -6.43
N PHE A 46 -7.07 9.17 -5.52
CA PHE A 46 -6.94 7.84 -4.94
C PHE A 46 -7.01 7.94 -3.43
N TYR A 47 -7.76 7.05 -2.81
CA TYR A 47 -7.94 7.02 -1.37
C TYR A 47 -8.30 5.63 -0.93
N GLY A 48 -8.20 5.34 0.35
CA GLY A 48 -8.36 3.96 0.74
C GLY A 48 -8.02 3.63 2.17
N SER A 49 -7.97 2.33 2.43
CA SER A 49 -7.55 1.77 3.72
C SER A 49 -6.50 0.68 3.53
N VAL A 50 -5.54 0.62 4.46
CA VAL A 50 -4.55 -0.44 4.59
C VAL A 50 -4.73 -1.08 5.95
N LYS A 51 -4.97 -2.39 5.96
CA LYS A 51 -5.17 -3.19 7.17
C LYS A 51 -4.30 -4.41 7.15
N ASP A 52 -4.12 -5.04 8.30
CA ASP A 52 -3.49 -6.36 8.38
C ASP A 52 -4.55 -7.47 8.21
N ARG A 53 -4.09 -8.72 8.11
CA ARG A 53 -4.95 -9.92 8.02
C ARG A 53 -5.81 -10.18 9.26
N SER A 54 -5.55 -9.50 10.37
CA SER A 54 -6.37 -9.53 11.59
C SER A 54 -7.41 -8.39 11.63
N GLY A 55 -7.42 -7.51 10.62
CA GLY A 55 -8.33 -6.37 10.52
C GLY A 55 -7.85 -5.12 11.25
N ASN A 56 -6.65 -5.12 11.81
CA ASN A 56 -6.06 -3.95 12.46
C ASN A 56 -5.63 -2.93 11.40
N ALA A 57 -5.73 -1.65 11.73
CA ALA A 57 -5.20 -0.59 10.90
C ALA A 57 -3.68 -0.69 10.78
N VAL A 58 -3.14 -0.68 9.56
CA VAL A 58 -1.70 -0.54 9.36
C VAL A 58 -1.41 0.94 9.21
N SER A 59 -1.08 1.57 10.33
CA SER A 59 -0.68 2.97 10.34
C SER A 59 0.67 3.18 9.68
N GLY A 60 0.96 4.39 9.16
CA GLY A 60 2.23 4.82 8.56
C GLY A 60 2.78 3.93 7.43
N ALA A 61 1.92 3.12 6.80
CA ALA A 61 2.25 2.41 5.57
C ALA A 61 2.43 3.44 4.45
N VAL A 62 3.47 3.25 3.65
CA VAL A 62 3.76 4.12 2.50
C VAL A 62 2.99 3.60 1.30
N VAL A 63 2.11 4.44 0.75
CA VAL A 63 1.34 4.14 -0.47
C VAL A 63 1.92 4.94 -1.62
N SER A 64 2.25 4.26 -2.73
CA SER A 64 2.87 4.88 -3.90
C SER A 64 2.11 4.58 -5.19
N ILE A 65 1.90 5.60 -6.01
CA ILE A 65 1.32 5.51 -7.36
C ILE A 65 2.23 6.31 -8.30
N GLY A 66 2.94 5.60 -9.18
CA GLY A 66 4.02 6.21 -9.97
C GLY A 66 5.06 6.90 -9.05
N PRO A 67 5.41 8.17 -9.29
CA PRO A 67 6.33 8.93 -8.43
C PRO A 67 5.64 9.53 -7.18
N SER A 68 4.30 9.50 -7.10
CA SER A 68 3.57 10.10 -5.99
C SER A 68 3.51 9.16 -4.81
N THR A 69 3.65 9.70 -3.59
CA THR A 69 3.61 8.90 -2.36
C THR A 69 2.75 9.57 -1.29
N GLY A 70 2.18 8.76 -0.40
CA GLY A 70 1.41 9.19 0.76
C GLY A 70 1.56 8.18 1.89
N GLN A 71 1.05 8.52 3.07
CA GLN A 71 1.10 7.62 4.23
C GLN A 71 -0.28 7.39 4.81
N THR A 72 -0.47 6.22 5.42
CA THR A 72 -1.69 5.92 6.16
C THR A 72 -1.69 6.56 7.54
N ASN A 73 -2.85 7.08 7.96
CA ASN A 73 -3.05 7.61 9.31
C ASN A 73 -3.20 6.48 10.37
N ASN A 74 -3.55 6.80 11.62
CA ASN A 74 -3.74 5.82 12.70
C ASN A 74 -4.88 4.81 12.43
N GLN A 75 -5.84 5.13 11.57
CA GLN A 75 -6.91 4.24 11.13
C GLN A 75 -6.56 3.44 9.87
N GLY A 76 -5.34 3.60 9.34
CA GLY A 76 -4.90 2.94 8.12
C GLY A 76 -5.39 3.64 6.86
N PHE A 77 -5.97 4.84 6.95
CA PHE A 77 -6.51 5.56 5.79
C PHE A 77 -5.47 6.43 5.11
N PHE A 78 -5.53 6.52 3.78
CA PHE A 78 -4.66 7.38 2.98
C PHE A 78 -5.44 8.16 1.93
N LEU A 79 -4.85 9.26 1.45
CA LEU A 79 -5.39 10.13 0.42
C LEU A 79 -4.26 10.64 -0.49
N LEU A 80 -4.46 10.53 -1.80
CA LEU A 80 -3.59 11.02 -2.87
C LEU A 80 -4.45 11.70 -3.93
N LYS A 81 -4.32 13.02 -4.10
CA LYS A 81 -5.15 13.80 -5.04
C LYS A 81 -4.41 14.23 -6.28
N ASN A 82 -5.16 14.40 -7.38
CA ASN A 82 -4.67 14.93 -8.65
C ASN A 82 -3.45 14.18 -9.21
N ILE A 83 -3.45 12.85 -9.05
CA ILE A 83 -2.35 11.99 -9.46
C ILE A 83 -2.48 11.72 -10.97
N SER A 84 -1.40 12.01 -11.69
CA SER A 84 -1.29 11.71 -13.12
C SER A 84 -1.02 10.22 -13.33
N VAL A 85 -1.97 9.50 -13.92
CA VAL A 85 -1.91 8.05 -14.14
C VAL A 85 -2.32 7.68 -15.56
N LYS A 86 -2.06 6.43 -15.94
CA LYS A 86 -2.62 5.81 -17.13
C LYS A 86 -3.95 5.14 -16.80
N GLU A 87 -5.03 5.54 -17.48
CA GLU A 87 -6.40 5.23 -17.03
C GLU A 87 -6.77 3.75 -17.06
N LYS A 88 -6.14 2.94 -17.92
CA LYS A 88 -6.43 1.50 -18.02
C LYS A 88 -5.57 0.63 -17.10
N PHE A 89 -4.57 1.21 -16.43
CA PHE A 89 -3.66 0.45 -15.58
C PHE A 89 -2.98 1.39 -14.57
N VAL A 90 -3.43 1.32 -13.32
CA VAL A 90 -2.84 2.04 -12.20
C VAL A 90 -2.22 1.02 -11.27
N TYR A 91 -0.90 1.10 -11.08
CA TYR A 91 -0.18 0.27 -10.12
C TYR A 91 0.02 1.01 -8.80
N VAL A 92 -0.49 0.42 -7.74
CA VAL A 92 -0.41 0.91 -6.37
C VAL A 92 0.51 0.01 -5.58
N LYS A 93 1.51 0.58 -4.91
CA LYS A 93 2.42 -0.15 -4.02
C LYS A 93 2.20 0.29 -2.58
N VAL A 94 2.22 -0.65 -1.65
CA VAL A 94 2.08 -0.38 -0.22
C VAL A 94 3.24 -1.06 0.51
N LYS A 95 4.07 -0.26 1.20
CA LYS A 95 5.24 -0.75 1.93
C LYS A 95 5.15 -0.39 3.41
N LYS A 96 5.47 -1.37 4.26
CA LYS A 96 5.59 -1.19 5.71
C LYS A 96 6.56 -2.20 6.29
N SER A 97 7.55 -1.73 7.05
CA SER A 97 8.48 -2.63 7.75
C SER A 97 7.73 -3.57 8.69
N GLY A 98 8.12 -4.85 8.70
CA GLY A 98 7.43 -5.91 9.43
C GLY A 98 6.29 -6.58 8.65
N TYR A 99 5.99 -6.13 7.43
CA TYR A 99 5.01 -6.71 6.53
C TYR A 99 5.66 -7.12 5.20
N ILE A 100 5.05 -8.09 4.52
CA ILE A 100 5.32 -8.38 3.12
C ILE A 100 4.83 -7.19 2.30
N ASP A 101 5.62 -6.77 1.31
CA ASP A 101 5.23 -5.71 0.39
C ASP A 101 3.91 -6.08 -0.30
N ALA A 102 2.97 -5.14 -0.31
CA ALA A 102 1.64 -5.34 -0.87
C ALA A 102 1.43 -4.42 -2.07
N SER A 103 0.51 -4.78 -2.95
CA SER A 103 0.23 -3.98 -4.13
C SER A 103 -1.14 -4.29 -4.70
N GLU A 104 -1.68 -3.34 -5.46
CA GLU A 104 -2.95 -3.48 -6.19
C GLU A 104 -2.77 -2.93 -7.60
N VAL A 105 -3.48 -3.50 -8.58
CA VAL A 105 -3.62 -2.91 -9.91
C VAL A 105 -5.09 -2.69 -10.21
N LEU A 106 -5.45 -1.49 -10.67
CA LEU A 106 -6.83 -1.14 -10.99
C LEU A 106 -6.96 -0.37 -12.30
N ILE A 107 -8.19 -0.33 -12.82
CA ILE A 107 -8.61 0.58 -13.90
C ILE A 107 -9.15 1.85 -13.25
N ALA A 108 -8.62 3.02 -13.63
CA ALA A 108 -9.05 4.28 -13.07
C ALA A 108 -10.41 4.72 -13.63
N THR A 109 -11.39 4.91 -12.77
CA THR A 109 -12.68 5.50 -13.13
C THR A 109 -12.59 7.03 -13.18
N PRO A 110 -13.55 7.74 -13.82
CA PRO A 110 -13.60 9.21 -13.82
C PRO A 110 -13.80 9.85 -12.44
N GLY A 111 -14.35 9.12 -11.46
CA GLY A 111 -14.53 9.60 -10.09
C GLY A 111 -13.29 9.43 -9.21
N ASN A 112 -13.55 9.33 -7.91
CA ASN A 112 -12.57 9.09 -6.87
C ASN A 112 -12.35 7.58 -6.72
N ASN A 113 -11.11 7.15 -6.92
CA ASN A 113 -10.76 5.73 -6.99
C ASN A 113 -10.41 5.22 -5.60
N ARG A 114 -11.19 4.24 -5.12
CA ARG A 114 -10.99 3.64 -3.82
C ARG A 114 -10.10 2.41 -3.92
N ILE A 115 -9.15 2.27 -2.99
CA ILE A 115 -8.24 1.13 -2.90
C ILE A 115 -8.30 0.56 -1.47
N ASN A 116 -8.44 -0.74 -1.32
CA ASN A 116 -8.30 -1.40 -0.02
C ASN A 116 -7.22 -2.47 -0.13
N VAL A 117 -6.28 -2.48 0.81
CA VAL A 117 -5.16 -3.43 0.82
C VAL A 117 -5.06 -4.11 2.17
N MET A 118 -4.83 -5.43 2.15
CA MET A 118 -4.48 -6.24 3.31
C MET A 118 -3.00 -6.63 3.28
N MET A 119 -2.23 -6.09 4.22
CA MET A 119 -0.83 -6.45 4.39
C MET A 119 -0.70 -7.72 5.24
N ILE A 120 0.26 -8.57 4.88
CA ILE A 120 0.57 -9.79 5.60
C ILE A 120 1.79 -9.53 6.49
N PRO A 121 1.72 -9.76 7.82
CA PRO A 121 2.89 -9.68 8.67
C PRO A 121 3.99 -10.63 8.19
N ALA A 122 5.24 -10.15 8.11
CA ALA A 122 6.40 -10.95 7.69
C ALA A 122 6.93 -11.84 8.83
N THR A 123 6.05 -12.68 9.40
CA THR A 123 6.37 -13.56 10.52
C THR A 123 7.27 -14.71 10.08
N THR A 124 8.35 -14.97 10.83
CA THR A 124 9.22 -16.12 10.58
C THR A 124 8.47 -17.41 10.86
N THR A 125 8.26 -18.21 9.83
CA THR A 125 7.68 -19.56 9.91
C THR A 125 8.69 -20.56 10.47
N ALA A 126 9.95 -20.46 10.02
CA ALA A 126 11.04 -21.30 10.49
C ALA A 126 12.39 -20.60 10.29
N THR A 127 13.38 -20.97 11.11
CA THR A 127 14.78 -20.59 10.88
C THR A 127 15.55 -21.84 10.45
N VAL A 128 16.29 -21.72 9.35
CA VAL A 128 17.14 -22.79 8.79
C VAL A 128 18.59 -22.34 8.75
N VAL A 129 19.51 -23.29 8.63
CA VAL A 129 20.95 -23.01 8.51
C VAL A 129 21.40 -23.30 7.08
N THR A 130 22.26 -22.44 6.53
CA THR A 130 22.85 -22.64 5.21
C THR A 130 23.63 -23.95 5.08
N GLY A 131 23.69 -24.52 3.88
CA GLY A 131 24.52 -25.68 3.55
C GLY A 131 23.85 -27.04 3.76
N SER A 132 22.56 -27.10 4.09
CA SER A 132 21.81 -28.35 4.18
C SER A 132 20.39 -28.20 3.61
N PRO A 133 19.87 -29.24 2.92
CA PRO A 133 18.49 -29.23 2.48
C PRO A 133 17.53 -29.11 3.67
N SER A 134 16.50 -28.28 3.52
CA SER A 134 15.51 -28.06 4.56
C SER A 134 14.10 -28.03 3.98
N THR A 135 13.12 -28.40 4.81
CA THR A 135 11.70 -28.33 4.49
C THR A 135 11.00 -27.45 5.52
N VAL A 136 10.30 -26.43 5.06
CA VAL A 136 9.41 -25.57 5.86
C VAL A 136 7.97 -25.92 5.50
N SER A 137 7.07 -26.00 6.48
CA SER A 137 5.69 -26.43 6.28
C SER A 137 4.71 -25.54 7.04
N LEU A 138 3.56 -25.27 6.43
CA LEU A 138 2.43 -24.60 7.05
C LEU A 138 1.38 -25.60 7.51
N PRO A 139 0.57 -25.29 8.55
CA PRO A 139 -0.52 -26.15 9.02
C PRO A 139 -1.57 -26.48 7.94
N ASN A 140 -1.72 -25.62 6.93
CA ASN A 140 -2.64 -25.82 5.81
C ASN A 140 -2.13 -26.82 4.76
N GLY A 141 -0.94 -27.39 4.95
CA GLY A 141 -0.34 -28.38 4.05
C GLY A 141 0.59 -27.81 2.98
N ALA A 142 0.71 -26.49 2.85
CA ALA A 142 1.70 -25.88 1.97
C ALA A 142 3.12 -26.15 2.48
N LYS A 143 4.05 -26.42 1.56
CA LYS A 143 5.45 -26.75 1.90
C LYS A 143 6.41 -26.07 0.95
N LEU A 144 7.60 -25.82 1.48
CA LEU A 144 8.75 -25.32 0.75
C LEU A 144 9.95 -26.21 1.08
N LYS A 145 10.63 -26.73 0.06
CA LYS A 145 11.85 -27.52 0.21
C LYS A 145 12.95 -26.93 -0.66
N PHE A 146 14.13 -26.68 -0.09
CA PHE A 146 15.28 -26.11 -0.81
C PHE A 146 16.59 -26.75 -0.38
N GLY A 147 17.64 -26.60 -1.18
CA GLY A 147 18.96 -27.19 -0.96
C GLY A 147 19.83 -26.50 0.11
N GLY A 148 19.49 -25.29 0.54
CA GLY A 148 20.20 -24.56 1.60
C GLY A 148 21.30 -23.61 1.12
N SER A 149 21.39 -23.34 -0.18
CA SER A 149 22.32 -22.36 -0.78
C SER A 149 21.58 -21.07 -1.11
N PHE A 150 22.04 -19.96 -0.54
CA PHE A 150 21.39 -18.65 -0.66
C PHE A 150 22.40 -17.56 -1.05
N LYS A 151 21.88 -16.46 -1.60
CA LYS A 151 22.64 -15.27 -1.95
C LYS A 151 21.98 -14.01 -1.41
N ASP A 152 22.77 -12.98 -1.17
CA ASP A 152 22.28 -11.64 -0.86
C ASP A 152 21.84 -10.89 -2.13
N ALA A 153 21.35 -9.65 -1.96
CA ALA A 153 20.92 -8.79 -3.07
C ALA A 153 22.06 -8.41 -4.04
N ASN A 154 23.32 -8.49 -3.62
CA ASN A 154 24.50 -8.24 -4.47
C ASN A 154 24.96 -9.51 -5.20
N GLY A 155 24.28 -10.64 -4.99
CA GLY A 155 24.63 -11.94 -5.56
C GLY A 155 25.73 -12.69 -4.81
N ASN A 156 26.20 -12.19 -3.66
CA ASN A 156 27.20 -12.87 -2.85
C ASN A 156 26.57 -14.06 -2.12
N ALA A 157 27.33 -15.15 -1.98
CA ALA A 157 26.88 -16.30 -1.20
C ALA A 157 26.67 -15.90 0.27
N TYR A 158 25.53 -16.31 0.83
CA TYR A 158 25.21 -16.09 2.24
C TYR A 158 25.48 -17.36 3.06
N SER A 159 26.03 -17.17 4.26
CA SER A 159 26.27 -18.24 5.23
C SER A 159 25.76 -17.82 6.61
N GLY A 160 25.07 -18.72 7.30
CA GLY A 160 24.48 -18.49 8.61
C GLY A 160 23.00 -18.88 8.69
N ASN A 161 22.32 -18.31 9.68
CA ASN A 161 20.89 -18.53 9.89
C ASN A 161 20.08 -17.75 8.85
N VAL A 162 19.03 -18.39 8.33
CA VAL A 162 18.07 -17.83 7.40
C VAL A 162 16.68 -17.99 7.99
N ASN A 163 16.01 -16.87 8.21
CA ASN A 163 14.61 -16.83 8.61
C ASN A 163 13.75 -16.94 7.35
N VAL A 164 12.82 -17.89 7.35
CA VAL A 164 11.88 -18.17 6.27
C VAL A 164 10.50 -17.72 6.70
N ALA A 165 9.93 -16.76 5.99
CA ALA A 165 8.51 -16.44 6.06
C ALA A 165 7.81 -17.09 4.87
N LEU A 166 6.83 -17.96 5.15
CA LEU A 166 6.06 -18.70 4.15
C LEU A 166 4.59 -18.35 4.32
N PHE A 167 3.93 -17.92 3.24
CA PHE A 167 2.51 -17.62 3.23
C PHE A 167 1.83 -18.30 2.05
N HIS A 168 0.63 -18.83 2.27
CA HIS A 168 -0.18 -19.46 1.21
C HIS A 168 -1.58 -18.83 1.22
N LEU A 169 -1.99 -18.30 0.07
CA LEU A 169 -3.30 -17.70 -0.16
C LEU A 169 -4.14 -18.61 -1.04
N LYS A 170 -5.21 -19.16 -0.47
CA LYS A 170 -6.13 -20.06 -1.18
C LYS A 170 -7.20 -19.27 -1.94
N PRO A 171 -7.70 -19.74 -3.10
CA PRO A 171 -8.75 -19.07 -3.87
C PRO A 171 -10.06 -18.82 -3.11
N SER A 172 -10.45 -19.69 -2.17
CA SER A 172 -11.63 -19.49 -1.32
C SER A 172 -11.42 -18.54 -0.13
N ASP A 173 -10.28 -17.85 -0.05
CA ASP A 173 -10.05 -16.86 1.01
C ASP A 173 -11.01 -15.67 0.85
N THR A 174 -11.66 -15.28 1.94
CA THR A 174 -12.64 -14.18 1.92
C THR A 174 -12.03 -12.85 1.49
N TYR A 175 -10.73 -12.68 1.70
CA TYR A 175 -9.99 -11.45 1.39
C TYR A 175 -8.91 -11.70 0.33
N TYR A 176 -9.20 -12.65 -0.57
CA TYR A 176 -8.28 -13.07 -1.62
C TYR A 176 -7.77 -11.89 -2.45
N ASN A 177 -8.68 -11.01 -2.89
CA ASN A 177 -8.33 -9.89 -3.75
C ASN A 177 -7.50 -8.83 -2.99
N GLU A 178 -7.89 -8.49 -1.77
CA GLU A 178 -7.21 -7.44 -1.00
C GLU A 178 -5.85 -7.89 -0.45
N THR A 179 -5.62 -9.21 -0.36
CA THR A 179 -4.37 -9.81 0.15
C THR A 179 -3.38 -10.15 -0.96
N GLY A 180 -3.88 -10.61 -2.12
CA GLY A 180 -3.03 -10.97 -3.25
C GLY A 180 -2.36 -9.75 -3.87
N PRO A 181 -1.15 -9.87 -4.45
CA PRO A 181 -0.50 -8.74 -5.08
C PRO A 181 -1.10 -8.45 -6.46
N GLY A 182 -1.27 -7.16 -6.76
CA GLY A 182 -1.60 -6.68 -8.10
C GLY A 182 -3.07 -6.91 -8.43
N ASN A 183 -3.34 -7.61 -9.53
CA ASN A 183 -4.69 -8.01 -9.93
C ASN A 183 -4.57 -9.33 -10.73
N ILE A 184 -5.64 -9.79 -11.38
CA ILE A 184 -5.64 -11.00 -12.22
C ILE A 184 -4.87 -10.85 -13.55
N VAL A 185 -4.05 -9.81 -13.71
CA VAL A 185 -3.42 -9.48 -14.99
C VAL A 185 -2.02 -10.07 -15.08
N GLY A 186 -1.79 -10.87 -16.12
CA GLY A 186 -0.48 -11.46 -16.40
C GLY A 186 -0.01 -11.25 -17.84
N ALA A 187 1.26 -11.54 -18.07
CA ALA A 187 1.94 -11.54 -19.35
C ALA A 187 2.47 -12.95 -19.68
N ASP A 188 2.09 -13.50 -20.84
CA ASP A 188 2.71 -14.72 -21.33
C ASP A 188 4.19 -14.50 -21.73
N THR A 189 4.86 -15.56 -22.18
CA THR A 189 6.28 -15.52 -22.56
C THR A 189 6.60 -14.59 -23.74
N VAL A 190 5.59 -14.14 -24.48
CA VAL A 190 5.72 -13.20 -25.61
C VAL A 190 5.20 -11.79 -25.23
N GLY A 191 4.69 -11.64 -24.02
CA GLY A 191 4.18 -10.41 -23.45
C GLY A 191 2.72 -10.09 -23.74
N ASN A 192 1.91 -11.07 -24.17
CA ASN A 192 0.48 -10.85 -24.37
C ASN A 192 -0.27 -10.76 -23.03
N PRO A 193 -1.21 -9.81 -22.88
CA PRO A 193 -1.97 -9.66 -21.66
C PRO A 193 -3.04 -10.74 -21.49
N LEU A 194 -3.10 -11.34 -20.31
CA LEU A 194 -4.00 -12.43 -19.95
C LEU A 194 -4.70 -12.15 -18.61
N ALA A 195 -5.89 -12.71 -18.44
CA ALA A 195 -6.60 -12.80 -17.17
C ALA A 195 -6.27 -14.15 -16.50
N LEU A 196 -5.97 -14.15 -15.20
CA LEU A 196 -5.51 -15.32 -14.47
C LEU A 196 -6.60 -15.90 -13.58
N HIS A 197 -7.01 -17.13 -13.88
CA HIS A 197 -7.88 -17.91 -13.01
C HIS A 197 -7.05 -18.66 -11.97
N SER A 198 -7.21 -18.30 -10.69
CA SER A 198 -6.37 -18.81 -9.61
C SER A 198 -6.72 -20.21 -9.12
N TYR A 199 -5.68 -20.98 -8.81
CA TYR A 199 -5.70 -22.22 -8.04
C TYR A 199 -4.86 -22.12 -6.75
N GLY A 200 -4.44 -20.90 -6.39
CA GLY A 200 -3.69 -20.59 -5.18
C GLY A 200 -2.43 -19.78 -5.45
N MET A 201 -1.97 -19.08 -4.42
CA MET A 201 -0.71 -18.32 -4.45
C MET A 201 0.16 -18.69 -3.24
N ILE A 202 1.47 -18.64 -3.41
CA ILE A 202 2.43 -18.80 -2.33
C ILE A 202 3.42 -17.63 -2.36
N HIS A 203 3.78 -17.14 -1.18
CA HIS A 203 4.85 -16.17 -1.00
C HIS A 203 5.94 -16.77 -0.13
N VAL A 204 7.19 -16.55 -0.54
CA VAL A 204 8.37 -16.92 0.24
C VAL A 204 9.24 -15.68 0.40
N GLN A 205 9.59 -15.34 1.64
CA GLN A 205 10.58 -14.32 1.93
C GLN A 205 11.67 -14.91 2.81
N LEU A 206 12.92 -14.68 2.41
CA LEU A 206 14.09 -15.08 3.19
C LEU A 206 14.79 -13.84 3.76
N THR A 207 15.14 -13.90 5.04
CA THR A 207 15.96 -12.86 5.67
C THR A 207 17.14 -13.45 6.45
N GLY A 208 18.29 -12.79 6.34
CA GLY A 208 19.48 -13.11 7.13
C GLY A 208 19.37 -12.62 8.57
N SER A 209 20.39 -12.94 9.36
CA SER A 209 20.45 -12.60 10.80
C SER A 209 20.43 -11.09 11.09
N ALA A 210 20.89 -10.25 10.16
CA ALA A 210 20.82 -8.79 10.27
C ALA A 210 19.67 -8.18 9.45
N GLY A 211 18.69 -9.00 9.05
CA GLY A 211 17.53 -8.55 8.27
C GLY A 211 17.79 -8.36 6.78
N GLN A 212 18.95 -8.79 6.27
CA GLN A 212 19.24 -8.72 4.82
C GLN A 212 18.24 -9.59 4.05
N GLN A 213 17.65 -9.08 2.97
CA GLN A 213 16.86 -9.92 2.07
C GLN A 213 17.78 -10.92 1.34
N LEU A 214 17.35 -12.17 1.28
CA LEU A 214 18.09 -13.26 0.65
C LEU A 214 17.28 -13.88 -0.48
N GLN A 215 17.99 -14.50 -1.42
CA GLN A 215 17.43 -15.23 -2.55
C GLN A 215 18.09 -16.61 -2.69
N LEU A 216 17.50 -17.50 -3.49
CA LEU A 216 18.12 -18.76 -3.87
C LEU A 216 19.43 -18.53 -4.63
N ALA A 217 20.45 -19.35 -4.37
CA ALA A 217 21.65 -19.37 -5.19
C ALA A 217 21.30 -19.76 -6.65
N THR A 218 22.04 -19.20 -7.61
CA THR A 218 21.81 -19.46 -9.03
C THR A 218 21.90 -20.96 -9.34
N GLY A 219 20.89 -21.51 -10.05
CA GLY A 219 20.81 -22.93 -10.39
C GLY A 219 20.43 -23.86 -9.24
N GLN A 220 19.99 -23.32 -8.10
CA GLN A 220 19.52 -24.09 -6.93
C GLN A 220 18.02 -23.87 -6.72
N PRO A 221 17.15 -24.49 -7.53
CA PRO A 221 15.71 -24.29 -7.39
C PRO A 221 15.18 -24.85 -6.07
N ALA A 222 14.03 -24.34 -5.65
CA ALA A 222 13.25 -24.84 -4.55
C ALA A 222 11.98 -25.54 -5.04
N GLU A 223 11.54 -26.56 -4.32
CA GLU A 223 10.26 -27.21 -4.55
C GLU A 223 9.18 -26.54 -3.68
N ILE A 224 8.13 -26.05 -4.32
CA ILE A 224 6.91 -25.61 -3.65
C ILE A 224 5.84 -26.69 -3.77
N THR A 225 5.13 -26.92 -2.67
CA THR A 225 3.94 -27.79 -2.62
C THR A 225 2.77 -26.95 -2.15
N ILE A 226 1.72 -26.87 -2.95
CA ILE A 226 0.56 -26.01 -2.68
C ILE A 226 -0.70 -26.88 -2.61
N PRO A 227 -1.46 -26.83 -1.49
CA PRO A 227 -2.68 -27.59 -1.35
C PRO A 227 -3.76 -27.03 -2.27
N MET A 228 -4.49 -27.92 -2.92
CA MET A 228 -5.62 -27.55 -3.77
C MET A 228 -6.79 -27.07 -2.93
N ASP A 229 -7.49 -26.04 -3.41
CA ASP A 229 -8.76 -25.65 -2.83
C ASP A 229 -9.81 -26.74 -3.08
N ALA A 230 -10.49 -27.19 -2.01
CA ALA A 230 -11.50 -28.24 -2.11
C ALA A 230 -12.63 -27.87 -3.08
N THR A 231 -12.92 -26.56 -3.22
CA THR A 231 -13.95 -26.04 -4.14
C THR A 231 -13.61 -26.23 -5.62
N GLN A 232 -12.34 -26.49 -5.96
CA GLN A 232 -11.85 -26.62 -7.34
C GLN A 232 -11.39 -28.04 -7.69
N ALA A 233 -11.54 -29.00 -6.78
CA ALA A 233 -10.96 -30.35 -6.94
C ALA A 233 -11.40 -31.09 -8.20
N SER A 234 -12.65 -30.87 -8.64
CA SER A 234 -13.26 -31.50 -9.83
C SER A 234 -12.82 -30.87 -11.16
N THR A 235 -12.40 -29.61 -11.17
CA THR A 235 -12.00 -28.87 -12.38
C THR A 235 -10.49 -28.67 -12.49
N ALA A 236 -9.75 -28.94 -11.41
CA ALA A 236 -8.32 -28.73 -11.31
C ALA A 236 -7.51 -29.61 -12.30
N PRO A 237 -6.81 -29.02 -13.29
CA PRO A 237 -6.13 -29.74 -14.36
C PRO A 237 -4.86 -30.46 -13.88
N ALA A 238 -4.36 -31.43 -14.66
CA ALA A 238 -3.17 -32.20 -14.30
C ALA A 238 -1.87 -31.36 -14.25
N VAL A 239 -1.78 -30.35 -15.10
CA VAL A 239 -0.66 -29.40 -15.16
C VAL A 239 -1.23 -27.98 -15.22
N ILE A 240 -0.65 -27.07 -14.43
CA ILE A 240 -1.04 -25.65 -14.39
C ILE A 240 0.19 -24.78 -14.69
N PRO A 241 0.08 -23.77 -15.58
CA PRO A 241 1.12 -22.76 -15.73
C PRO A 241 1.40 -22.02 -14.43
N LEU A 242 2.67 -21.79 -14.12
CA LEU A 242 3.08 -21.07 -12.94
C LEU A 242 3.47 -19.64 -13.33
N TRP A 243 3.20 -18.68 -12.44
CA TRP A 243 3.41 -17.27 -12.69
C TRP A 243 4.10 -16.64 -11.49
N SER A 244 5.15 -15.85 -11.71
CA SER A 244 5.76 -15.05 -10.65
C SER A 244 5.29 -13.61 -10.72
N PHE A 245 5.18 -12.93 -9.59
CA PHE A 245 4.81 -11.51 -9.59
C PHE A 245 6.02 -10.63 -9.89
N ASP A 246 5.89 -9.76 -10.89
CA ASP A 246 6.85 -8.71 -11.23
C ASP A 246 6.52 -7.45 -10.43
N GLU A 247 7.23 -7.22 -9.33
CA GLU A 247 6.99 -6.09 -8.41
C GLU A 247 7.30 -4.72 -9.03
N GLU A 248 8.04 -4.66 -10.15
CA GLU A 248 8.30 -3.41 -10.85
C GLU A 248 7.12 -3.01 -11.75
N MET A 249 6.59 -3.99 -12.49
CA MET A 249 5.49 -3.79 -13.44
C MET A 249 4.09 -3.93 -12.82
N GLY A 250 3.98 -4.64 -11.70
CA GLY A 250 2.70 -4.92 -11.04
C GLY A 250 1.87 -6.01 -11.73
N ILE A 251 2.51 -6.92 -12.48
CA ILE A 251 1.83 -7.98 -13.24
C ILE A 251 2.43 -9.34 -12.95
N TRP A 252 1.66 -10.39 -13.25
CA TRP A 252 2.14 -11.76 -13.20
C TRP A 252 2.89 -12.14 -14.48
N LYS A 253 4.09 -12.68 -14.36
CA LYS A 253 4.91 -13.18 -15.45
C LYS A 253 4.83 -14.69 -15.53
N GLN A 254 4.46 -15.24 -16.69
CA GLN A 254 4.42 -16.68 -16.87
C GLN A 254 5.83 -17.28 -16.85
N GLU A 255 6.07 -18.22 -15.94
CA GLU A 255 7.29 -19.03 -15.94
C GLU A 255 7.12 -20.34 -15.18
N GLY A 256 7.44 -21.44 -15.85
CA GLY A 256 7.32 -22.78 -15.29
C GLY A 256 5.90 -23.33 -15.25
N SER A 257 5.73 -24.43 -14.54
CA SER A 257 4.46 -25.11 -14.35
C SER A 257 4.46 -25.96 -13.09
N ALA A 258 3.27 -26.28 -12.60
CA ALA A 258 3.04 -27.17 -11.48
C ALA A 258 2.29 -28.42 -11.93
N THR A 259 2.65 -29.57 -11.36
CA THR A 259 1.99 -30.85 -11.64
C THR A 259 1.14 -31.29 -10.45
N LYS A 260 -0.08 -31.74 -10.73
CA LYS A 260 -1.00 -32.27 -9.73
C LYS A 260 -0.49 -33.62 -9.22
N SER A 261 -0.39 -33.75 -7.89
CA SER A 261 -0.05 -34.98 -7.19
C SER A 261 -0.97 -35.16 -5.99
N GLY A 262 -1.97 -36.04 -6.13
CA GLY A 262 -3.07 -36.16 -5.18
C GLY A 262 -3.84 -34.83 -5.04
N ASN A 263 -3.88 -34.30 -3.81
CA ASN A 263 -4.56 -33.03 -3.47
C ASN A 263 -3.61 -31.82 -3.49
N PHE A 264 -2.44 -31.95 -4.09
CA PHE A 264 -1.42 -30.90 -4.14
C PHE A 264 -0.99 -30.59 -5.57
N TYR A 265 -0.50 -29.38 -5.78
CA TYR A 265 0.35 -29.03 -6.90
C TYR A 265 1.80 -28.92 -6.45
N ILE A 266 2.71 -29.50 -7.22
CA ILE A 266 4.16 -29.50 -6.94
C ILE A 266 4.87 -28.82 -8.11
N ALA A 267 5.75 -27.86 -7.82
CA ALA A 267 6.54 -27.14 -8.81
C ALA A 267 7.95 -26.84 -8.31
N GLN A 268 8.87 -26.62 -9.26
CA GLN A 268 10.22 -26.10 -8.98
C GLN A 268 10.25 -24.61 -9.33
N VAL A 269 10.77 -23.78 -8.41
CA VAL A 269 10.91 -22.33 -8.57
C VAL A 269 12.38 -21.94 -8.46
N SER A 270 12.82 -21.02 -9.31
CA SER A 270 14.23 -20.60 -9.41
C SER A 270 14.57 -19.39 -8.53
N HIS A 271 13.55 -18.69 -8.02
CA HIS A 271 13.68 -17.53 -7.14
C HIS A 271 12.46 -17.43 -6.23
N PHE A 272 12.54 -16.54 -5.23
CA PHE A 272 11.45 -16.26 -4.32
C PHE A 272 10.84 -14.89 -4.56
N SER A 273 9.55 -14.92 -4.87
CA SER A 273 8.63 -13.80 -4.90
C SER A 273 7.24 -14.36 -4.57
N TRP A 274 6.18 -13.70 -5.01
CA TRP A 274 4.89 -14.34 -5.13
C TRP A 274 4.85 -15.27 -6.34
N TRP A 275 4.33 -16.48 -6.11
CA TRP A 275 4.07 -17.47 -7.14
C TRP A 275 2.58 -17.80 -7.17
N HIS A 276 1.99 -17.80 -8.37
CA HIS A 276 0.56 -17.98 -8.61
C HIS A 276 0.35 -19.19 -9.52
N LEU A 277 -0.42 -20.17 -9.06
CA LEU A 277 -0.91 -21.24 -9.93
C LEU A 277 -2.15 -20.73 -10.61
N SER A 278 -2.06 -20.48 -11.92
CA SER A 278 -3.20 -19.95 -12.64
C SER A 278 -3.31 -20.46 -14.04
N TYR A 279 -4.56 -20.70 -14.43
CA TYR A 279 -4.92 -20.96 -15.80
C TYR A 279 -5.20 -19.63 -16.51
N PRO A 280 -4.56 -19.36 -17.66
CA PRO A 280 -4.76 -18.11 -18.37
C PRO A 280 -6.03 -18.14 -19.22
N ASP A 281 -6.77 -17.04 -19.17
CA ASP A 281 -7.86 -16.68 -20.08
C ASP A 281 -7.49 -15.41 -20.86
N PRO A 282 -8.02 -15.19 -22.07
CA PRO A 282 -7.84 -13.91 -22.76
C PRO A 282 -8.39 -12.74 -21.92
N LEU A 283 -7.71 -11.60 -21.90
CA LEU A 283 -8.11 -10.46 -21.08
C LEU A 283 -9.13 -9.56 -21.79
N ALA A 284 -10.11 -9.05 -21.06
CA ALA A 284 -10.95 -7.90 -21.44
C ALA A 284 -11.15 -6.97 -20.22
N THR A 285 -11.82 -5.83 -20.45
CA THR A 285 -12.14 -4.88 -19.38
C THR A 285 -13.64 -4.60 -19.32
N LEU A 286 -14.15 -4.38 -18.11
CA LEU A 286 -15.56 -4.09 -17.85
C LEU A 286 -15.67 -2.83 -16.99
N SER A 287 -16.59 -1.94 -17.35
CA SER A 287 -17.03 -0.82 -16.52
C SER A 287 -18.55 -0.87 -16.37
N VAL A 288 -19.04 -0.75 -15.15
CA VAL A 288 -20.48 -0.73 -14.83
C VAL A 288 -20.81 0.59 -14.14
N THR A 289 -21.76 1.33 -14.70
CA THR A 289 -22.31 2.55 -14.10
C THR A 289 -23.63 2.24 -13.41
N VAL A 290 -23.71 2.51 -12.12
CA VAL A 290 -24.89 2.26 -11.29
C VAL A 290 -25.54 3.57 -10.91
N GLN A 291 -26.84 3.66 -11.12
CA GLN A 291 -27.62 4.85 -10.86
C GLN A 291 -28.93 4.52 -10.13
N THR A 292 -29.48 5.51 -9.43
CA THR A 292 -30.83 5.44 -8.87
C THR A 292 -31.90 5.65 -9.96
N PRO A 293 -33.19 5.35 -9.70
CA PRO A 293 -34.27 5.68 -10.64
C PRO A 293 -34.41 7.17 -10.98
N ALA A 294 -33.80 8.06 -10.16
CA ALA A 294 -33.73 9.49 -10.41
C ALA A 294 -32.48 9.91 -11.22
N ASN A 295 -31.80 8.94 -11.86
CA ASN A 295 -30.56 9.12 -12.63
C ASN A 295 -29.40 9.74 -11.83
N GLN A 296 -29.38 9.54 -10.51
CA GLN A 296 -28.24 9.96 -9.67
C GLN A 296 -27.23 8.82 -9.55
N PRO A 297 -25.91 9.10 -9.61
CA PRO A 297 -24.87 8.15 -9.28
C PRO A 297 -25.11 7.40 -7.97
N PHE A 298 -24.90 6.07 -7.96
CA PHE A 298 -24.98 5.27 -6.75
C PHE A 298 -23.59 4.79 -6.35
N ALA A 299 -22.95 5.54 -5.45
CA ALA A 299 -21.63 5.22 -4.88
C ALA A 299 -21.70 4.15 -3.78
N GLY A 300 -20.63 3.37 -3.63
CA GLY A 300 -20.45 2.42 -2.52
C GLY A 300 -21.16 1.07 -2.66
N LEU A 301 -21.78 0.76 -3.81
CA LEU A 301 -22.31 -0.58 -4.09
C LEU A 301 -21.20 -1.47 -4.63
N LEU A 302 -21.26 -2.78 -4.35
CA LEU A 302 -20.28 -3.73 -4.85
C LEU A 302 -20.77 -4.34 -6.17
N VAL A 303 -20.00 -4.12 -7.24
CA VAL A 303 -20.15 -4.83 -8.51
C VAL A 303 -19.33 -6.11 -8.42
N VAL A 304 -20.03 -7.25 -8.36
CA VAL A 304 -19.46 -8.58 -8.20
C VAL A 304 -19.51 -9.34 -9.51
N ILE A 305 -18.36 -9.81 -10.01
CA ILE A 305 -18.25 -10.58 -11.25
C ILE A 305 -18.05 -12.06 -10.90
N ASN A 306 -18.93 -12.92 -11.41
CA ASN A 306 -18.91 -14.37 -11.19
C ASN A 306 -18.69 -14.78 -9.71
N SER A 307 -19.26 -14.03 -8.76
CA SER A 307 -19.15 -14.27 -7.31
C SER A 307 -17.72 -14.29 -6.74
N SER A 308 -16.73 -13.69 -7.42
CA SER A 308 -15.31 -13.78 -7.02
C SER A 308 -14.62 -12.42 -6.92
N HIS A 309 -14.97 -11.47 -7.78
CA HIS A 309 -14.31 -10.16 -7.84
C HIS A 309 -15.32 -9.07 -7.55
N ALA A 310 -15.12 -8.33 -6.47
CA ALA A 310 -16.00 -7.25 -6.04
C ALA A 310 -15.26 -5.91 -6.14
N VAL A 311 -15.83 -4.96 -6.88
CA VAL A 311 -15.32 -3.59 -6.98
C VAL A 311 -16.41 -2.62 -6.53
N ALA A 312 -16.09 -1.73 -5.61
CA ALA A 312 -17.03 -0.70 -5.16
C ALA A 312 -17.22 0.37 -6.23
N THR A 313 -18.47 0.84 -6.41
CA THR A 313 -18.74 1.99 -7.26
C THR A 313 -18.18 3.28 -6.65
N ASP A 314 -17.56 4.10 -7.48
CA ASP A 314 -17.03 5.41 -7.10
C ASP A 314 -18.14 6.45 -6.85
N ASN A 315 -17.76 7.68 -6.55
CA ASN A 315 -18.70 8.79 -6.34
C ASN A 315 -19.50 9.19 -7.60
N MET A 316 -19.15 8.66 -8.77
CA MET A 316 -19.88 8.78 -10.03
C MET A 316 -20.69 7.51 -10.36
N GLY A 317 -20.77 6.56 -9.43
CA GLY A 317 -21.50 5.31 -9.55
C GLY A 317 -20.80 4.28 -10.44
N VAL A 318 -19.52 4.48 -10.77
CA VAL A 318 -18.77 3.65 -11.71
C VAL A 318 -17.88 2.66 -10.96
N ALA A 319 -17.96 1.38 -11.33
CA ALA A 319 -16.96 0.37 -10.96
C ALA A 319 -16.33 -0.18 -12.23
N ALA A 320 -15.01 -0.32 -12.27
CA ALA A 320 -14.28 -0.82 -13.42
C ALA A 320 -13.21 -1.84 -13.01
N GLY A 321 -12.93 -2.80 -13.88
CA GLY A 321 -11.94 -3.84 -13.61
C GLY A 321 -11.65 -4.75 -14.79
N PHE A 322 -10.68 -5.63 -14.58
CA PHE A 322 -10.29 -6.67 -15.52
C PHE A 322 -11.25 -7.86 -15.45
N VAL A 323 -11.54 -8.45 -16.60
CA VAL A 323 -12.38 -9.64 -16.70
C VAL A 323 -11.81 -10.61 -17.73
N PRO A 324 -12.06 -11.91 -17.57
CA PRO A 324 -11.72 -12.86 -18.62
C PRO A 324 -12.69 -12.75 -19.80
N ALA A 325 -12.15 -12.81 -21.02
CA ALA A 325 -12.87 -12.75 -22.28
C ALA A 325 -13.20 -14.16 -22.81
N ASN A 326 -13.92 -14.24 -23.94
CA ASN A 326 -14.32 -15.50 -24.60
C ASN A 326 -15.13 -16.47 -23.73
N GLN A 327 -15.72 -16.00 -22.63
CA GLN A 327 -16.65 -16.78 -21.83
C GLN A 327 -17.84 -15.94 -21.35
N PRO A 328 -19.02 -16.56 -21.12
CA PRO A 328 -20.14 -15.87 -20.52
C PRO A 328 -19.79 -15.47 -19.08
N LEU A 329 -20.17 -14.25 -18.69
CA LEU A 329 -20.01 -13.75 -17.34
C LEU A 329 -21.36 -13.32 -16.77
N VAL A 330 -21.45 -13.23 -15.45
CA VAL A 330 -22.56 -12.61 -14.75
C VAL A 330 -21.98 -11.54 -13.84
N TYR A 331 -22.51 -10.31 -13.94
CA TYR A 331 -22.26 -9.31 -12.92
C TYR A 331 -23.49 -9.14 -12.05
N GLN A 332 -23.25 -8.97 -10.75
CA GLN A 332 -24.25 -8.67 -9.74
C GLN A 332 -23.92 -7.34 -9.09
N ILE A 333 -24.93 -6.55 -8.78
CA ILE A 333 -24.77 -5.38 -7.93
C ILE A 333 -25.34 -5.74 -6.59
N THR A 334 -24.51 -5.64 -5.55
CA THR A 334 -24.89 -5.95 -4.19
C THR A 334 -24.74 -4.73 -3.29
N ASP A 335 -25.58 -4.65 -2.25
CA ASP A 335 -25.32 -3.72 -1.15
C ASP A 335 -24.18 -4.23 -0.26
N LEU A 336 -23.80 -3.42 0.73
CA LEU A 336 -22.77 -3.78 1.71
C LEU A 336 -23.18 -4.94 2.65
N CYS A 337 -24.44 -5.39 2.58
CA CYS A 337 -24.94 -6.58 3.28
C CYS A 337 -24.93 -7.83 2.38
N HIS A 338 -24.34 -7.73 1.18
CA HIS A 338 -24.32 -8.77 0.14
C HIS A 338 -25.71 -9.14 -0.40
N THR A 339 -26.72 -8.29 -0.22
CA THR A 339 -28.02 -8.47 -0.86
C THR A 339 -27.88 -8.14 -2.34
N VAL A 340 -28.26 -9.08 -3.21
CA VAL A 340 -28.26 -8.85 -4.67
C VAL A 340 -29.40 -7.93 -5.05
N LEU A 341 -29.06 -6.76 -5.57
CA LEU A 341 -29.99 -5.72 -6.03
C LEU A 341 -30.23 -5.78 -7.53
N HIS A 342 -29.24 -6.25 -8.28
CA HIS A 342 -29.30 -6.42 -9.72
C HIS A 342 -28.42 -7.61 -10.14
N SER A 343 -28.79 -8.29 -11.22
CA SER A 343 -28.02 -9.39 -11.80
C SER A 343 -28.24 -9.41 -13.31
N GLN A 344 -27.17 -9.49 -14.09
CA GLN A 344 -27.25 -9.52 -15.55
C GLN A 344 -26.14 -10.41 -16.15
N ASN A 345 -26.54 -11.22 -17.13
CA ASN A 345 -25.61 -11.98 -17.98
C ASN A 345 -24.97 -11.05 -19.01
N ILE A 346 -23.66 -11.16 -19.19
CA ILE A 346 -22.85 -10.37 -20.12
C ILE A 346 -21.84 -11.25 -20.87
N GLY A 347 -21.27 -10.70 -21.94
CA GLY A 347 -20.32 -11.43 -22.79
C GLY A 347 -20.98 -12.55 -23.61
N PRO A 348 -20.17 -13.43 -24.24
CA PRO A 348 -18.70 -13.43 -24.25
C PRO A 348 -18.11 -12.16 -24.87
N PHE A 349 -17.09 -11.60 -24.23
CA PHE A 349 -16.37 -10.42 -24.75
C PHE A 349 -15.23 -10.84 -25.69
N ALA A 350 -14.88 -9.96 -26.62
CA ALA A 350 -13.69 -10.14 -27.45
C ALA A 350 -12.41 -9.84 -26.65
N PRO A 351 -11.30 -10.56 -26.88
CA PRO A 351 -10.02 -10.25 -26.25
C PRO A 351 -9.58 -8.80 -26.52
N GLY A 352 -9.10 -8.12 -25.48
CA GLY A 352 -8.67 -6.73 -25.52
C GLY A 352 -9.80 -5.69 -25.56
N SER A 353 -11.08 -6.10 -25.57
CA SER A 353 -12.18 -5.14 -25.65
C SER A 353 -12.43 -4.40 -24.32
N SER A 354 -12.92 -3.16 -24.44
CA SER A 354 -13.46 -2.40 -23.32
C SER A 354 -14.99 -2.38 -23.40
N ASN A 355 -15.63 -2.90 -22.38
CA ASN A 355 -17.08 -3.12 -22.36
C ASN A 355 -17.70 -2.26 -21.26
N THR A 356 -18.83 -1.60 -21.55
CA THR A 356 -19.50 -0.70 -20.61
C THR A 356 -20.97 -1.09 -20.47
N PHE A 357 -21.47 -1.05 -19.23
CA PHE A 357 -22.87 -1.33 -18.91
C PHE A 357 -23.40 -0.27 -17.97
N SER A 358 -24.72 -0.13 -17.93
CA SER A 358 -25.40 0.71 -16.96
C SER A 358 -26.54 -0.06 -16.32
N ALA A 359 -26.74 0.16 -15.03
CA ALA A 359 -27.81 -0.46 -14.26
C ALA A 359 -28.50 0.58 -13.40
N THR A 360 -29.83 0.57 -13.43
CA THR A 360 -30.66 1.33 -12.50
C THR A 360 -31.04 0.43 -11.34
N VAL A 361 -30.68 0.85 -10.13
CA VAL A 361 -30.94 0.09 -8.91
C VAL A 361 -31.84 0.90 -7.98
N SER A 362 -32.98 0.32 -7.61
CA SER A 362 -33.84 0.85 -6.55
C SER A 362 -33.62 0.05 -5.27
N THR A 363 -33.24 0.74 -4.20
CA THR A 363 -33.11 0.16 -2.87
C THR A 363 -34.25 0.70 -2.01
N PRO A 364 -35.24 -0.11 -1.59
CA PRO A 364 -36.31 0.35 -0.70
C PRO A 364 -35.78 0.86 0.65
N ASN A 365 -34.51 0.55 0.96
CA ASN A 365 -33.80 0.89 2.18
C ASN A 365 -32.55 1.76 1.94
N ALA A 366 -32.39 2.46 0.81
CA ALA A 366 -31.26 3.41 0.71
C ALA A 366 -31.52 4.66 1.53
N VAL A 367 -30.41 5.19 2.06
CA VAL A 367 -30.35 6.50 2.67
C VAL A 367 -29.09 7.21 2.19
N ILE A 368 -29.23 8.49 1.88
CA ILE A 368 -28.11 9.39 1.63
C ILE A 368 -27.73 10.03 2.96
N VAL A 369 -26.51 9.79 3.45
CA VAL A 369 -25.95 10.47 4.62
C VAL A 369 -25.08 11.62 4.12
N GLU A 370 -25.46 12.86 4.47
CA GLU A 370 -24.78 14.06 4.00
C GLU A 370 -24.42 15.01 5.15
N GLY A 371 -23.44 15.87 4.92
CA GLY A 371 -23.04 16.88 5.86
C GLY A 371 -21.86 17.70 5.36
N THR A 372 -21.29 18.49 6.28
CA THR A 372 -20.10 19.29 6.02
C THR A 372 -19.00 18.96 7.03
N LEU A 373 -17.75 19.00 6.60
CA LEU A 373 -16.55 18.80 7.39
C LEU A 373 -15.78 20.12 7.45
N LYS A 374 -15.56 20.61 8.68
CA LYS A 374 -14.85 21.86 8.95
C LYS A 374 -13.65 21.63 9.85
N ASP A 375 -12.60 22.41 9.65
CA ASP A 375 -11.44 22.45 10.53
C ASP A 375 -11.79 23.14 11.86
N CYS A 376 -10.85 23.13 12.82
CA CYS A 376 -11.04 23.77 14.12
C CYS A 376 -11.22 25.30 14.06
N SER A 377 -10.85 25.92 12.94
CA SER A 377 -11.00 27.36 12.69
C SER A 377 -12.33 27.69 11.97
N GLY A 378 -13.13 26.67 11.63
CA GLY A 378 -14.41 26.81 10.93
C GLY A 378 -14.29 26.88 9.41
N ASN A 379 -13.10 26.70 8.84
CA ASN A 379 -12.91 26.62 7.39
C ASN A 379 -13.33 25.24 6.88
N ASP A 380 -13.68 25.17 5.60
CA ASP A 380 -14.06 23.92 4.96
C ASP A 380 -12.84 23.03 4.72
N VAL A 381 -12.92 21.77 5.17
CA VAL A 381 -11.84 20.79 4.93
C VAL A 381 -11.86 20.40 3.46
N THR A 382 -10.75 20.63 2.76
CA THR A 382 -10.62 20.27 1.33
C THR A 382 -10.02 18.88 1.17
N ASP A 383 -8.98 18.54 1.92
CA ASP A 383 -8.31 17.23 1.89
C ASP A 383 -8.79 16.37 3.05
N GLY A 384 -10.08 16.04 2.99
CA GLY A 384 -10.73 15.22 4.00
C GLY A 384 -11.45 14.03 3.42
N MET A 385 -11.78 13.11 4.31
CA MET A 385 -12.72 12.02 4.03
C MET A 385 -13.59 11.76 5.25
N VAL A 386 -14.75 11.17 5.03
CA VAL A 386 -15.58 10.61 6.09
C VAL A 386 -15.56 9.09 6.02
N SER A 387 -15.56 8.46 7.20
CA SER A 387 -15.76 7.03 7.36
C SER A 387 -17.09 6.78 8.03
N LEU A 388 -17.98 6.12 7.30
CA LEU A 388 -19.26 5.65 7.79
C LEU A 388 -19.17 4.15 8.04
N SER A 389 -19.47 3.73 9.26
CA SER A 389 -19.51 2.33 9.67
C SER A 389 -20.81 1.99 10.40
N SER A 390 -21.10 0.69 10.52
CA SER A 390 -22.22 0.08 11.21
C SER A 390 -21.71 -1.26 11.74
N PRO A 391 -22.25 -1.77 12.87
CA PRO A 391 -22.04 -3.16 13.26
C PRO A 391 -22.26 -4.11 12.07
N ASN A 392 -21.33 -5.04 11.85
CA ASN A 392 -21.28 -6.04 10.76
C ASN A 392 -20.77 -5.59 9.38
N TYR A 393 -20.34 -4.34 9.16
CA TYR A 393 -19.46 -4.10 8.01
C TYR A 393 -18.13 -4.79 8.27
N GLY A 394 -17.74 -5.72 7.38
CA GLY A 394 -16.44 -6.37 7.45
C GLY A 394 -15.33 -5.31 7.53
N PHE A 395 -14.28 -5.59 8.31
CA PHE A 395 -13.30 -4.56 8.67
C PHE A 395 -12.60 -3.90 7.46
N ILE A 396 -12.62 -4.48 6.26
CA ILE A 396 -11.91 -3.99 5.06
C ILE A 396 -12.69 -2.95 4.25
N ASN A 397 -14.02 -2.94 4.37
CA ASN A 397 -14.88 -2.08 3.57
C ASN A 397 -15.61 -1.03 4.42
N PRO A 398 -14.91 -0.17 5.20
CA PRO A 398 -15.58 0.98 5.79
C PRO A 398 -16.16 1.83 4.65
N ASN A 399 -17.35 2.40 4.77
CA ASN A 399 -17.88 3.22 3.70
C ASN A 399 -17.14 4.58 3.74
N LEU A 400 -16.09 4.71 2.92
CA LEU A 400 -15.22 5.88 2.84
C LEU A 400 -15.69 6.78 1.72
N GLN A 401 -15.74 8.07 1.97
CA GLN A 401 -16.08 9.07 0.96
C GLN A 401 -15.22 10.32 1.12
N LEU A 402 -14.67 10.80 0.00
CA LEU A 402 -13.91 12.05 0.00
C LEU A 402 -14.82 13.26 0.15
N VAL A 403 -14.29 14.28 0.84
CA VAL A 403 -14.90 15.59 0.98
C VAL A 403 -14.57 16.44 -0.25
N THR A 404 -15.57 17.17 -0.76
CA THR A 404 -15.44 18.12 -1.87
C THR A 404 -15.88 19.50 -1.40
N GLY A 405 -14.93 20.42 -1.22
CA GLY A 405 -15.23 21.78 -0.73
C GLY A 405 -15.97 21.77 0.61
N GLY A 406 -15.47 21.01 1.59
CA GLY A 406 -16.12 20.82 2.88
C GLY A 406 -17.34 19.88 2.87
N SER A 407 -17.98 19.62 1.73
CA SER A 407 -19.21 18.80 1.70
C SER A 407 -18.93 17.32 1.44
N PHE A 408 -19.73 16.44 2.05
CA PHE A 408 -19.74 15.01 1.74
C PHE A 408 -21.16 14.48 1.58
N SER A 409 -21.32 13.45 0.76
CA SER A 409 -22.57 12.73 0.57
C SER A 409 -22.26 11.25 0.33
N VAL A 410 -22.81 10.40 1.19
CA VAL A 410 -22.58 8.95 1.20
C VAL A 410 -23.91 8.25 0.96
N ALA A 411 -24.05 7.60 -0.19
CA ALA A 411 -25.17 6.69 -0.40
C ALA A 411 -24.88 5.37 0.32
N THR A 412 -25.83 4.88 1.10
CA THR A 412 -25.71 3.57 1.77
C THR A 412 -27.07 2.90 1.91
N ALA A 413 -27.09 1.58 2.02
CA ALA A 413 -28.29 0.85 2.46
C ALA A 413 -28.45 1.01 3.98
N LEU A 414 -29.68 0.92 4.49
CA LEU A 414 -29.92 0.83 5.93
C LEU A 414 -29.03 -0.27 6.54
N PRO A 415 -28.63 -0.10 7.81
CA PRO A 415 -27.79 -1.08 8.49
C PRO A 415 -28.33 -2.50 8.32
N CYS A 416 -27.44 -3.48 8.13
CA CYS A 416 -27.83 -4.87 7.85
C CYS A 416 -28.74 -5.49 8.93
N ASN A 417 -28.78 -4.89 10.11
CA ASN A 417 -29.74 -5.20 11.17
C ASN A 417 -30.71 -4.02 11.38
N PRO A 418 -32.03 -4.26 11.32
CA PRO A 418 -33.03 -3.26 11.67
C PRO A 418 -32.76 -2.66 13.06
N GLY A 419 -32.65 -1.34 13.14
CA GLY A 419 -32.41 -0.62 14.40
C GLY A 419 -30.94 -0.44 14.81
N ALA A 420 -29.97 -0.94 14.04
CA ALA A 420 -28.57 -0.60 14.27
C ALA A 420 -28.31 0.88 13.95
N GLN A 421 -27.38 1.50 14.68
CA GLN A 421 -26.98 2.88 14.48
C GLN A 421 -25.72 2.95 13.62
N PHE A 422 -25.65 3.97 12.77
CA PHE A 422 -24.45 4.32 12.05
C PHE A 422 -23.47 5.04 12.96
N GLN A 423 -22.18 4.89 12.66
CA GLN A 423 -21.08 5.63 13.25
C GLN A 423 -20.37 6.38 12.14
N LEU A 424 -20.19 7.69 12.30
CA LEU A 424 -19.57 8.55 11.30
C LEU A 424 -18.45 9.36 11.93
N THR A 425 -17.28 9.33 11.29
CA THR A 425 -16.11 10.11 11.71
C THR A 425 -15.52 10.80 10.49
N GLY A 426 -15.24 12.10 10.60
CA GLY A 426 -14.54 12.87 9.59
C GLY A 426 -13.04 12.98 9.89
N TYR A 427 -12.22 12.95 8.85
CA TYR A 427 -10.76 13.02 8.93
C TYR A 427 -10.27 14.17 8.04
N ASP A 428 -9.41 15.01 8.60
CA ASP A 428 -8.71 16.09 7.93
C ASP A 428 -7.24 15.70 7.78
N PHE A 429 -6.80 15.45 6.55
CA PHE A 429 -5.43 15.05 6.25
C PHE A 429 -4.48 16.25 6.19
N THR A 430 -4.98 17.47 5.98
CA THR A 430 -4.16 18.68 5.98
C THR A 430 -3.72 19.01 7.40
N ASN A 431 -4.68 19.12 8.31
CA ASN A 431 -4.41 19.49 9.69
C ASN A 431 -4.12 18.29 10.58
N SER A 432 -4.29 17.08 10.05
CA SER A 432 -4.12 15.84 10.81
C SER A 432 -5.00 15.82 12.06
N GLN A 433 -6.29 15.94 11.81
CA GLN A 433 -7.31 16.00 12.84
C GLN A 433 -8.49 15.11 12.44
N GLN A 434 -9.32 14.78 13.41
CA GLN A 434 -10.55 14.05 13.19
C GLN A 434 -11.70 14.66 13.99
N SER A 435 -12.92 14.40 13.56
CA SER A 435 -14.10 14.71 14.37
C SER A 435 -14.26 13.69 15.49
N PRO A 436 -15.05 13.97 16.52
CA PRO A 436 -15.66 12.92 17.32
C PRO A 436 -16.47 11.98 16.42
N THR A 437 -16.61 10.71 16.83
CA THR A 437 -17.52 9.77 16.17
C THR A 437 -18.96 10.12 16.52
N VAL A 438 -19.76 10.43 15.50
CA VAL A 438 -21.19 10.69 15.63
C VAL A 438 -21.95 9.38 15.45
N ILE A 439 -22.80 9.04 16.42
CA ILE A 439 -23.68 7.87 16.36
C ILE A 439 -25.10 8.36 16.06
N PHE A 440 -25.73 7.82 15.02
CA PHE A 440 -27.06 8.25 14.59
C PHE A 440 -27.86 7.14 13.91
N THR A 441 -29.18 7.30 13.88
CA THR A 441 -30.07 6.45 13.10
C THR A 441 -30.40 7.16 11.79
N ALA A 442 -30.09 6.54 10.65
CA ALA A 442 -30.41 7.14 9.37
C ALA A 442 -31.90 7.03 9.05
N THR A 443 -32.47 8.12 8.56
CA THR A 443 -33.85 8.25 8.07
C THR A 443 -33.82 8.44 6.55
N PRO A 444 -34.36 7.48 5.76
CA PRO A 444 -34.54 7.66 4.32
C PRO A 444 -35.48 8.82 3.98
N PRO A 445 -35.36 9.44 2.80
CA PRO A 445 -34.35 9.15 1.77
C PRO A 445 -32.99 9.79 2.05
N THR A 446 -32.94 10.83 2.88
CA THR A 446 -31.73 11.61 3.20
C THR A 446 -31.66 11.89 4.68
N THR A 447 -30.48 11.68 5.26
CA THR A 447 -30.11 12.04 6.62
C THR A 447 -28.98 13.06 6.59
N ASN A 448 -29.26 14.28 7.00
CA ASN A 448 -28.25 15.32 7.16
C ASN A 448 -27.69 15.28 8.59
N VAL A 449 -26.39 15.05 8.73
CA VAL A 449 -25.71 14.98 10.04
C VAL A 449 -25.15 16.33 10.49
N GLY A 450 -25.35 17.39 9.71
CA GLY A 450 -24.90 18.74 10.00
C GLY A 450 -23.40 18.94 9.76
N ILE A 451 -22.77 19.68 10.67
CA ILE A 451 -21.35 20.05 10.60
C ILE A 451 -20.55 19.11 11.51
N LEU A 452 -19.57 18.42 10.95
CA LEU A 452 -18.53 17.71 11.68
C LEU A 452 -17.31 18.63 11.80
N ILE A 453 -16.86 18.91 13.02
CA ILE A 453 -15.68 19.74 13.26
C ILE A 453 -14.50 18.83 13.64
N THR A 454 -13.40 18.90 12.90
CA THR A 454 -12.18 18.12 13.14
C THR A 454 -11.28 18.83 14.13
N CYS A 455 -11.64 18.84 15.42
CA CYS A 455 -10.79 19.44 16.47
C CYS A 455 -9.93 18.44 17.23
N ASN A 456 -10.20 17.14 17.11
CA ASN A 456 -9.46 16.14 17.87
C ASN A 456 -8.17 15.81 17.12
N PRO A 457 -6.98 15.95 17.73
CA PRO A 457 -5.74 15.55 17.08
C PRO A 457 -5.77 14.05 16.76
N VAL A 458 -5.08 13.64 15.70
CA VAL A 458 -4.75 12.21 15.53
C VAL A 458 -3.98 11.78 16.77
N THR A 459 -4.30 10.61 17.32
CA THR A 459 -3.82 10.16 18.64
C THR A 459 -2.29 10.16 18.79
N GLU A 460 -1.52 10.17 17.71
CA GLU A 460 -0.06 10.29 17.77
C GLU A 460 0.51 11.07 16.57
N PHE A 461 1.39 12.03 16.82
CA PHE A 461 2.14 12.76 15.79
C PHE A 461 3.50 13.25 16.33
N ILE A 462 4.47 13.46 15.44
CA ILE A 462 5.63 14.32 15.68
C ILE A 462 5.66 15.34 14.55
N SER A 463 5.61 16.63 14.86
CA SER A 463 5.73 17.70 13.88
C SER A 463 6.96 18.54 14.19
N TYR A 464 7.75 18.86 13.17
CA TYR A 464 8.86 19.79 13.31
C TYR A 464 9.05 20.60 12.03
N GLN A 465 9.59 21.80 12.20
CA GLN A 465 9.85 22.76 11.15
C GLN A 465 11.34 23.10 11.20
N ILE A 466 12.00 23.03 10.04
CA ILE A 466 13.39 23.47 9.88
C ILE A 466 13.36 24.80 9.12
N ASP A 467 13.99 25.83 9.69
CA ASP A 467 13.94 27.20 9.17
C ASP A 467 12.49 27.66 8.94
N SER A 468 12.23 28.36 7.84
CA SER A 468 10.89 28.79 7.43
C SER A 468 10.23 27.84 6.42
N GLN A 469 10.67 26.57 6.37
CA GLN A 469 10.12 25.57 5.44
C GLN A 469 8.76 25.07 5.92
N THR A 470 8.03 24.34 5.07
CA THR A 470 6.78 23.67 5.47
C THR A 470 7.06 22.69 6.63
N PRO A 471 6.25 22.70 7.71
CA PRO A 471 6.39 21.73 8.79
C PRO A 471 6.31 20.30 8.27
N ILE A 472 7.27 19.48 8.68
CA ILE A 472 7.27 18.05 8.45
C ILE A 472 6.43 17.41 9.55
N VAL A 473 5.51 16.54 9.15
CA VAL A 473 4.64 15.82 10.07
C VAL A 473 4.88 14.32 9.90
N CYS A 474 5.39 13.70 10.97
CA CYS A 474 5.54 12.26 11.10
C CYS A 474 4.28 11.69 11.77
N GLN A 475 3.59 10.80 11.06
CA GLN A 475 2.41 10.12 11.56
C GLN A 475 2.46 8.63 11.26
N GLY A 476 1.86 7.88 12.18
CA GLY A 476 1.81 6.42 12.12
C GLY A 476 3.15 5.74 12.42
N ASN A 477 3.11 4.75 13.33
CA ASN A 477 4.30 4.06 13.87
C ASN A 477 5.33 5.02 14.45
N LEU A 478 4.85 5.84 15.37
CA LEU A 478 5.70 6.55 16.29
C LEU A 478 5.98 5.61 17.46
N ILE A 479 7.23 5.56 17.90
CA ILE A 479 7.62 4.75 19.04
C ILE A 479 8.25 5.70 20.05
N ALA A 480 7.65 5.76 21.24
CA ALA A 480 8.31 6.24 22.44
C ALA A 480 8.56 5.03 23.35
N SER A 481 9.83 4.73 23.62
CA SER A 481 10.22 3.58 24.43
C SER A 481 11.41 3.88 25.33
N TRP A 482 11.50 3.15 26.43
CA TRP A 482 12.68 3.10 27.27
C TRP A 482 13.30 1.70 27.27
N SER A 483 14.62 1.65 27.29
CA SER A 483 15.41 0.43 27.46
C SER A 483 16.64 0.71 28.35
N PRO A 484 17.39 -0.31 28.79
CA PRO A 484 18.65 -0.10 29.49
C PRO A 484 19.66 0.77 28.72
N ASN A 485 19.53 0.85 27.40
CA ASN A 485 20.40 1.66 26.54
C ASN A 485 19.97 3.14 26.45
N GLY A 486 18.83 3.51 27.02
CA GLY A 486 18.30 4.87 27.02
C GLY A 486 16.83 4.98 26.59
N THR A 487 16.37 6.23 26.46
CA THR A 487 15.05 6.57 25.94
C THR A 487 15.12 6.92 24.47
N PHE A 488 14.19 6.39 23.68
CA PHE A 488 14.11 6.62 22.24
C PHE A 488 12.72 7.09 21.86
N ILE A 489 12.65 8.15 21.04
CA ILE A 489 11.42 8.60 20.39
C ILE A 489 11.70 8.71 18.91
N TYR A 490 11.02 7.96 18.05
CA TYR A 490 11.33 7.96 16.63
C TYR A 490 10.12 7.62 15.76
N SER A 491 10.16 8.10 14.51
CA SER A 491 9.22 7.75 13.46
C SER A 491 9.73 6.59 12.62
N GLN A 492 8.84 5.66 12.24
CA GLN A 492 9.11 4.65 11.23
C GLN A 492 8.31 4.95 9.96
N GLY A 493 8.86 5.82 9.09
CA GLY A 493 8.20 6.26 7.85
C GLY A 493 9.10 7.08 6.94
N LEU A 494 8.52 7.67 5.88
CA LEU A 494 9.23 8.54 4.93
C LEU A 494 9.75 9.82 5.59
N ASN A 495 8.96 10.42 6.47
CA ASN A 495 9.36 11.58 7.26
C ASN A 495 10.18 11.10 8.46
N TYR A 496 11.48 11.35 8.40
CA TYR A 496 12.45 10.88 9.40
C TYR A 496 12.51 11.82 10.60
N PHE A 497 12.31 11.27 11.79
CA PHE A 497 12.61 11.90 13.06
C PHE A 497 13.12 10.82 14.00
N SER A 498 14.22 11.07 14.70
CA SER A 498 14.58 10.29 15.88
C SER A 498 15.14 11.17 16.97
N PHE A 499 14.94 10.74 18.20
CA PHE A 499 15.49 11.32 19.41
C PHE A 499 16.04 10.17 20.24
N ALA A 500 17.27 10.30 20.71
CA ALA A 500 17.90 9.34 21.60
C ALA A 500 18.49 10.06 22.81
N TYR A 501 18.09 9.60 24.00
CA TYR A 501 18.64 10.02 25.27
C TYR A 501 19.33 8.81 25.94
N PRO A 502 20.63 8.62 25.69
CA PRO A 502 21.33 7.39 26.06
C PRO A 502 21.44 7.22 27.57
N ASN A 503 21.33 5.97 28.03
CA ASN A 503 21.53 5.54 29.43
C ASN A 503 20.65 6.26 30.47
N ALA A 504 19.55 6.90 30.07
CA ALA A 504 18.69 7.64 30.96
C ALA A 504 17.22 7.59 30.56
N ILE A 505 16.34 7.84 31.53
CA ILE A 505 14.89 7.89 31.36
C ILE A 505 14.39 9.34 31.34
N LEU A 506 13.43 9.63 30.47
CA LEU A 506 12.72 10.91 30.49
C LEU A 506 11.72 10.97 31.66
N TYR A 507 11.36 12.17 32.10
CA TYR A 507 10.27 12.39 33.07
C TYR A 507 9.54 13.71 32.78
N THR A 508 8.30 13.81 33.24
CA THR A 508 7.46 15.01 33.05
C THR A 508 8.12 16.26 33.63
N GLY A 509 8.21 17.31 32.82
CA GLY A 509 8.83 18.59 33.19
C GLY A 509 10.33 18.67 32.95
N MET A 510 10.97 17.60 32.45
CA MET A 510 12.41 17.62 32.17
C MET A 510 12.73 18.51 30.97
N VAL A 511 13.80 19.30 31.09
CA VAL A 511 14.36 20.12 30.01
C VAL A 511 15.80 19.67 29.76
N LEU A 512 16.08 19.19 28.55
CA LEU A 512 17.40 18.75 28.11
C LEU A 512 17.98 19.78 27.14
N ASN A 513 19.19 20.25 27.43
CA ASN A 513 19.97 21.12 26.53
C ASN A 513 21.26 20.45 26.04
N SER A 514 21.50 19.20 26.45
CA SER A 514 22.72 18.44 26.19
C SER A 514 22.45 16.95 26.38
N ASN A 515 23.41 16.09 26.01
CA ASN A 515 23.36 14.63 26.20
C ASN A 515 22.22 13.89 25.47
N PHE A 516 21.71 14.43 24.37
CA PHE A 516 20.81 13.72 23.46
C PHE A 516 21.25 13.89 22.01
N SER A 517 20.79 13.00 21.13
CA SER A 517 20.94 13.15 19.69
C SER A 517 19.59 13.21 18.98
N LEU A 518 19.55 13.94 17.87
CA LEU A 518 18.42 14.00 16.96
C LEU A 518 18.80 13.41 15.60
N GLY A 519 17.95 12.54 15.06
CA GLY A 519 17.97 12.19 13.65
C GLY A 519 17.01 13.08 12.87
N LEU A 520 17.51 13.80 11.87
CA LEU A 520 16.76 14.71 10.99
C LEU A 520 17.04 14.38 9.52
N PRO A 521 16.17 14.76 8.56
CA PRO A 521 16.43 14.53 7.14
C PRO A 521 17.67 15.29 6.66
N ALA A 522 18.44 14.68 5.76
CA ALA A 522 19.60 15.33 5.14
C ALA A 522 19.14 16.29 4.02
N ALA A 523 19.78 17.46 3.90
CA ALA A 523 19.48 18.41 2.83
C ALA A 523 19.96 17.91 1.45
N SER A 524 20.95 17.01 1.41
CA SER A 524 21.37 16.27 0.22
C SER A 524 21.49 14.78 0.56
N PRO A 525 20.41 14.00 0.37
CA PRO A 525 20.43 12.58 0.72
C PRO A 525 21.32 11.79 -0.25
N THR A 526 22.27 11.03 0.28
CA THR A 526 23.05 10.05 -0.50
C THR A 526 22.27 8.74 -0.60
N PRO A 527 22.40 7.97 -1.70
CA PRO A 527 21.79 6.65 -1.80
C PRO A 527 22.20 5.76 -0.62
N GLY A 528 21.24 5.35 0.20
CA GLY A 528 21.44 4.54 1.40
C GLY A 528 21.51 5.30 2.74
N TYR A 529 21.56 6.64 2.75
CA TYR A 529 21.53 7.47 3.96
C TYR A 529 20.57 8.66 3.79
N ALA A 530 19.38 8.57 4.41
CA ALA A 530 18.32 9.57 4.27
C ALA A 530 18.34 10.69 5.34
N GLY A 531 19.22 10.63 6.33
CA GLY A 531 19.23 11.56 7.46
C GLY A 531 20.60 11.89 8.03
N ILE A 532 20.66 12.94 8.86
CA ILE A 532 21.79 13.36 9.68
C ILE A 532 21.54 13.02 11.14
N SER A 533 22.61 12.75 11.89
CA SER A 533 22.59 12.65 13.36
C SER A 533 23.20 13.91 13.95
N VAL A 534 22.42 14.64 14.73
CA VAL A 534 22.79 15.89 15.39
C VAL A 534 22.97 15.60 16.88
N ASP A 535 24.22 15.60 17.35
CA ASP A 535 24.53 15.49 18.78
C ASP A 535 24.44 16.87 19.45
N ALA A 536 23.55 17.00 20.44
CA ALA A 536 23.31 18.25 21.16
C ALA A 536 24.56 18.77 21.90
N ASN A 537 25.55 17.92 22.16
CA ASN A 537 26.80 18.31 22.83
C ASN A 537 27.83 18.96 21.91
N LEU A 538 27.68 18.84 20.58
CA LEU A 538 28.67 19.35 19.65
C LEU A 538 28.64 20.89 19.56
N PRO A 539 29.80 21.56 19.48
CA PRO A 539 29.88 23.00 19.32
C PRO A 539 29.09 23.51 18.11
N GLY A 540 28.30 24.57 18.31
CA GLY A 540 27.44 25.15 17.27
C GLY A 540 25.99 24.66 17.32
N ASN A 541 25.69 23.61 18.09
CA ASN A 541 24.34 23.18 18.39
C ASN A 541 23.85 23.85 19.69
N ASN A 542 22.63 24.37 19.67
CA ASN A 542 21.94 24.93 20.82
C ASN A 542 20.49 24.47 20.76
N LEU A 543 20.25 23.24 21.22
CA LEU A 543 18.97 22.55 21.14
C LEU A 543 18.39 22.36 22.53
N THR A 544 17.09 22.59 22.66
CA THR A 544 16.31 22.34 23.86
C THR A 544 15.22 21.33 23.56
N PHE A 545 15.23 20.21 24.27
CA PHE A 545 14.17 19.20 24.25
C PHE A 545 13.46 19.21 25.60
N GLN A 546 12.19 19.61 25.61
CA GLN A 546 11.37 19.71 26.81
C GLN A 546 10.30 18.63 26.81
N VAL A 547 10.26 17.84 27.87
CA VAL A 547 9.26 16.80 28.10
C VAL A 547 8.09 17.42 28.85
N ASN A 548 7.00 17.69 28.14
CA ASN A 548 5.78 18.27 28.71
C ASN A 548 4.98 17.23 29.51
N ASN A 549 5.05 15.96 29.09
CA ASN A 549 4.42 14.84 29.77
C ASN A 549 5.17 13.54 29.44
N TRP A 550 5.45 12.72 30.45
CA TRP A 550 6.00 11.38 30.30
C TRP A 550 5.10 10.37 31.01
N GLY A 551 4.05 9.94 30.32
CA GLY A 551 3.06 9.02 30.88
C GLY A 551 3.57 7.60 31.10
N PRO A 552 2.84 6.77 31.87
CA PRO A 552 3.09 5.32 31.94
C PRO A 552 2.94 4.65 30.57
N VAL A 553 3.45 3.42 30.45
CA VAL A 553 3.28 2.60 29.24
C VAL A 553 1.78 2.43 28.93
N GLY A 554 1.41 2.60 27.68
CA GLY A 554 0.01 2.65 27.22
C GLY A 554 -0.66 4.02 27.30
N THR A 555 0.10 5.07 27.64
CA THR A 555 -0.35 6.48 27.63
C THR A 555 0.63 7.36 26.86
N TYR A 556 0.40 8.67 26.82
CA TYR A 556 1.13 9.57 25.94
C TYR A 556 2.40 10.18 26.55
N VAL A 557 3.33 10.45 25.65
CA VAL A 557 4.50 11.31 25.84
C VAL A 557 4.28 12.58 25.03
N ASP A 558 4.35 13.72 25.70
CA ASP A 558 4.27 15.03 25.08
C ASP A 558 5.61 15.75 25.20
N PHE A 559 6.11 16.30 24.10
CA PHE A 559 7.37 17.05 24.12
C PHE A 559 7.36 18.21 23.14
N THR A 560 8.26 19.17 23.40
CA THR A 560 8.61 20.28 22.52
C THR A 560 10.11 20.23 22.24
N LEU A 561 10.49 20.56 21.02
CA LEU A 561 11.86 20.70 20.56
C LEU A 561 12.03 22.12 20.02
N SER A 562 13.11 22.80 20.37
CA SER A 562 13.44 24.09 19.75
C SER A 562 14.95 24.33 19.77
N GLY A 563 15.44 25.19 18.87
CA GLY A 563 16.81 25.67 18.91
C GLY A 563 17.48 25.74 17.55
N THR A 564 18.80 25.64 17.55
CA THR A 564 19.63 25.65 16.34
C THR A 564 20.59 24.48 16.28
N TYR A 565 20.89 24.01 15.07
CA TYR A 565 21.91 22.99 14.86
C TYR A 565 22.73 23.26 13.60
N MET A 566 23.94 22.71 13.54
CA MET A 566 24.78 22.71 12.36
C MET A 566 24.42 21.53 11.45
N ASP A 567 23.90 21.83 10.27
CA ASP A 567 23.63 20.86 9.22
C ASP A 567 24.93 20.50 8.48
N THR A 568 25.45 19.30 8.76
CA THR A 568 26.68 18.78 8.17
C THR A 568 26.44 17.97 6.90
N SER A 569 25.20 17.85 6.41
CA SER A 569 24.92 17.20 5.13
C SER A 569 25.31 18.06 3.92
N VAL A 570 25.64 19.32 4.16
CA VAL A 570 26.09 20.29 3.16
C VAL A 570 27.49 20.81 3.50
N SER A 571 28.28 21.17 2.48
CA SER A 571 29.63 21.71 2.64
C SER A 571 29.72 23.10 1.98
N PRO A 572 30.03 24.18 2.74
CA PRO A 572 30.26 24.20 4.19
C PRO A 572 28.98 23.92 5.00
N ALA A 573 29.15 23.47 6.25
CA ALA A 573 28.02 23.22 7.15
C ALA A 573 27.22 24.51 7.41
N VAL A 574 25.90 24.39 7.49
CA VAL A 574 24.98 25.54 7.60
C VAL A 574 24.25 25.50 8.94
N LEU A 575 24.17 26.64 9.63
CA LEU A 575 23.35 26.77 10.84
C LEU A 575 21.86 26.80 10.46
N ARG A 576 21.08 25.89 11.05
CA ARG A 576 19.63 25.74 10.85
C ARG A 576 18.89 26.02 12.15
N THR A 577 17.67 26.51 12.04
CA THR A 577 16.72 26.59 13.16
C THR A 577 15.77 25.40 13.12
N ILE A 578 15.32 24.92 14.28
CA ILE A 578 14.31 23.87 14.40
C ILE A 578 13.31 24.22 15.50
N THR A 579 12.03 23.95 15.23
CA THR A 579 10.96 23.95 16.23
C THR A 579 10.08 22.75 16.00
N GLY A 580 9.65 22.05 17.05
CA GLY A 580 8.80 20.88 16.91
C GLY A 580 8.04 20.53 18.18
N THR A 581 7.05 19.66 18.00
CA THR A 581 6.16 19.14 19.03
C THR A 581 5.87 17.69 18.73
N GLY A 582 5.79 16.85 19.76
CA GLY A 582 5.32 15.47 19.59
C GLY A 582 4.31 15.08 20.66
N HIS A 583 3.38 14.25 20.24
CA HIS A 583 2.39 13.55 21.04
C HIS A 583 2.47 12.08 20.62
N VAL A 584 3.06 11.21 21.44
CA VAL A 584 3.43 9.84 21.03
C VAL A 584 2.96 8.85 22.09
N LEU A 585 2.36 7.73 21.69
CA LEU A 585 2.00 6.68 22.64
C LEU A 585 3.28 6.00 23.13
N ARG A 586 3.42 5.92 24.45
CA ARG A 586 4.50 5.17 25.08
C ARG A 586 4.20 3.68 24.98
N THR A 587 4.98 2.97 24.17
CA THR A 587 4.78 1.54 23.91
C THR A 587 5.56 0.65 24.87
N TYR A 588 6.67 1.15 25.46
CA TYR A 588 7.52 0.42 26.39
C TYR A 588 8.11 1.29 27.51
#